data_AF-A0A350NKL8-F1
#
_entry.id   AF-A0A350NKL8-F1
#
_cell.length_a   1.000
_cell.length_b   1.000
_cell.length_c   1.000
_cell.angle_alpha   90.00
_cell.angle_beta   90.00
_cell.angle_gamma   90.00
#
_symmetry.space_group_name_H-M   'P 1'
#
loop_
_entity.id
_entity.type
_entity.pdbx_description
1 polymer ?
#
loop_
_entity_poly.entity_id
_entity_poly.type
_entity_poly.pdbx_seq_one_letter_code
_entity_poly.pdbx_strand_id
1 'polypeptide(L)'
;YFAVALGRMGTVFCGAQIDIRHRFLMGSLLRRNMLERILKRPGARALVETPGETLNRFRDDTQQVVDQISMTVDSLGFVITTTFAVVMLAHISWKITLLVFAPMVIILAITQAASTRLEKNREASRDAAAKVAGALGEMFGSIQAVQVATAEEQVADHLQRLNAERKRLVLKDRLIVHLLNSIYGSTISLGT
;
A
#
# COMPACT_ATOMS: atom_id res chain seq x y z
N TYR A 1 5.26 -37.62 -15.15
CA TYR A 1 4.31 -36.52 -15.41
C TYR A 1 2.97 -36.69 -14.69
N PHE A 2 2.24 -37.79 -14.88
CA PHE A 2 0.90 -37.98 -14.27
C PHE A 2 0.90 -37.96 -12.72
N ALA A 3 1.88 -38.63 -12.08
CA ALA A 3 2.02 -38.63 -10.62
C ALA A 3 2.30 -37.23 -10.03
N VAL A 4 3.10 -36.41 -10.72
CA VAL A 4 3.41 -35.03 -10.32
C VAL A 4 2.16 -34.14 -10.43
N ALA A 5 1.38 -34.31 -11.50
CA ALA A 5 0.14 -33.58 -11.69
C ALA A 5 -0.90 -33.91 -10.60
N LEU A 6 -1.06 -35.19 -10.27
CA LEU A 6 -1.94 -35.63 -9.18
C LEU A 6 -1.48 -35.11 -7.81
N GLY A 7 -0.18 -35.17 -7.53
CA GLY A 7 0.39 -34.61 -6.30
C GLY A 7 0.15 -33.10 -6.17
N ARG A 8 0.29 -32.36 -7.27
CA ARG A 8 -0.01 -30.92 -7.30
C ARG A 8 -1.48 -30.64 -7.04
N MET A 9 -2.39 -31.37 -7.69
CA MET A 9 -3.84 -31.22 -7.46
C MET A 9 -4.20 -31.49 -6.00
N GLY A 10 -3.67 -32.55 -5.41
CA GLY A 10 -3.89 -32.86 -3.99
C GLY A 10 -3.39 -31.76 -3.07
N THR A 11 -2.19 -31.23 -3.31
CA THR A 11 -1.59 -30.15 -2.50
C THR A 11 -2.42 -28.86 -2.57
N VAL A 12 -2.86 -28.47 -3.78
CA VAL A 12 -3.71 -27.29 -3.98
C VAL A 12 -5.05 -27.46 -3.28
N PHE A 13 -5.67 -28.63 -3.41
CA PHE A 13 -6.95 -28.92 -2.77
C PHE A 13 -6.83 -28.88 -1.22
N CYS A 14 -5.82 -29.52 -0.65
CA CYS A 14 -5.55 -29.47 0.78
C CYS A 14 -5.28 -28.04 1.26
N GLY A 15 -4.46 -27.27 0.53
CA GLY A 15 -4.18 -25.87 0.83
C GLY A 15 -5.44 -25.02 0.88
N ALA A 16 -6.31 -25.15 -0.13
CA ALA A 16 -7.58 -24.43 -0.18
C ALA A 16 -8.49 -24.77 1.01
N GLN A 17 -8.58 -26.06 1.38
CA GLN A 17 -9.39 -26.48 2.53
C GLN A 17 -8.85 -25.92 3.86
N ILE A 18 -7.52 -25.91 4.04
CA ILE A 18 -6.88 -25.36 5.23
C ILE A 18 -7.11 -23.85 5.31
N ASP A 19 -6.90 -23.12 4.20
CA ASP A 19 -7.05 -21.67 4.15
C ASP A 19 -8.50 -21.23 4.44
N ILE A 20 -9.50 -21.88 3.82
CA ILE A 20 -10.91 -21.60 4.08
C ILE A 20 -11.24 -21.78 5.57
N ARG A 21 -10.81 -22.89 6.17
CA ARG A 21 -11.03 -23.16 7.60
C ARG A 21 -10.32 -22.15 8.48
N HIS A 22 -9.07 -21.83 8.17
CA HIS A 22 -8.27 -20.85 8.89
C HIS A 22 -8.95 -19.47 8.90
N ARG A 23 -9.38 -18.98 7.73
CA ARG A 23 -10.07 -17.69 7.57
C ARG A 23 -11.34 -17.62 8.41
N PHE A 24 -12.16 -18.68 8.37
CA PHE A 24 -13.41 -18.73 9.14
C PHE A 24 -13.17 -18.75 10.65
N LEU A 25 -12.22 -19.57 11.12
CA LEU A 25 -11.88 -19.69 12.53
C LEU A 25 -11.28 -18.39 13.07
N MET A 26 -10.29 -17.81 12.38
CA MET A 26 -9.64 -16.57 12.82
C MET A 26 -10.62 -15.40 12.83
N GLY A 27 -11.43 -15.26 11.77
CA GLY A 27 -12.43 -14.19 11.69
C GLY A 27 -13.52 -14.30 12.75
N SER A 28 -13.94 -15.52 13.12
CA SER A 28 -14.94 -15.71 14.18
C SER A 28 -14.36 -15.49 15.58
N LEU A 29 -13.12 -15.93 15.83
CA LEU A 29 -12.42 -15.70 17.10
C LEU A 29 -12.17 -14.22 17.36
N LEU A 30 -11.71 -13.47 16.36
CA LEU A 30 -11.48 -12.02 16.49
C LEU A 30 -12.78 -11.29 16.84
N ARG A 31 -13.86 -11.53 16.09
CA ARG A 31 -15.18 -10.92 16.37
C ARG A 31 -15.72 -11.31 17.75
N ARG A 32 -15.59 -12.59 18.12
CA ARG A 32 -15.99 -13.08 19.46
C ARG A 32 -15.19 -12.37 20.56
N ASN A 33 -13.87 -12.30 20.44
CA ASN A 33 -13.00 -11.67 21.44
C ASN A 33 -13.28 -10.17 21.58
N MET A 34 -13.52 -9.47 20.46
CA MET A 34 -13.90 -8.06 20.46
C MET A 34 -15.26 -7.86 21.15
N LEU A 35 -16.26 -8.68 20.84
CA LEU A 35 -17.59 -8.63 21.47
C LEU A 35 -17.50 -8.92 22.98
N GLU A 36 -16.79 -9.98 23.36
CA GLU A 36 -16.56 -10.34 24.76
C GLU A 36 -15.88 -9.20 25.53
N ARG A 37 -14.90 -8.53 24.91
CA ARG A 37 -14.23 -7.38 25.52
C ARG A 37 -15.17 -6.19 25.69
N ILE A 38 -16.09 -5.93 24.77
CA ILE A 38 -17.10 -4.87 24.89
C ILE A 38 -18.04 -5.17 26.06
N LEU A 39 -18.55 -6.40 26.15
CA LEU A 39 -19.47 -6.82 27.21
C LEU A 39 -18.84 -6.78 28.61
N LYS A 40 -17.52 -6.97 28.71
CA LYS A 40 -16.76 -6.88 29.98
C LYS A 40 -16.41 -5.45 30.41
N ARG A 41 -16.69 -4.41 29.61
CA ARG A 41 -16.39 -3.02 30.00
C ARG A 41 -17.36 -2.58 31.12
N PRO A 42 -16.86 -2.00 32.23
CA PRO A 42 -17.70 -1.60 33.34
C PRO A 42 -18.65 -0.46 32.94
N GLY A 43 -19.95 -0.68 33.19
CA GLY A 43 -21.01 0.33 33.28
C GLY A 43 -21.21 1.21 32.05
N ALA A 44 -21.92 0.69 31.03
CA ALA A 44 -22.53 1.48 29.94
C ALA A 44 -21.67 2.62 29.34
N ARG A 45 -20.34 2.50 29.41
CA ARG A 45 -19.45 3.46 28.76
C ARG A 45 -19.61 3.25 27.27
N ALA A 46 -20.25 4.23 26.62
CA ALA A 46 -20.28 4.32 25.18
C ALA A 46 -18.85 4.13 24.65
N LEU A 47 -18.73 3.35 23.58
CA LEU A 47 -17.47 3.28 22.85
C LEU A 47 -17.11 4.69 22.39
N VAL A 48 -15.81 4.97 22.28
CA VAL A 48 -15.31 6.27 21.81
C VAL A 48 -15.85 6.58 20.41
N GLU A 49 -16.11 5.53 19.64
CA GLU A 49 -16.59 5.58 18.27
C GLU A 49 -18.10 5.34 18.19
N THR A 50 -18.70 5.78 17.09
CA THR A 50 -20.12 5.56 16.85
C THR A 50 -20.43 4.06 16.66
N PRO A 51 -21.68 3.62 16.86
CA PRO A 51 -22.07 2.23 16.60
C PRO A 51 -21.78 1.78 15.16
N GLY A 52 -21.93 2.67 14.17
CA GLY A 52 -21.62 2.39 12.77
C GLY A 52 -20.13 2.18 12.53
N GLU A 53 -19.28 3.04 13.11
CA GLU A 53 -17.83 2.91 13.01
C GLU A 53 -17.33 1.64 13.71
N THR A 54 -17.91 1.31 14.87
CA THR A 54 -17.62 0.06 15.56
C THR A 54 -17.97 -1.16 14.69
N LEU A 55 -19.12 -1.15 14.01
CA LEU A 55 -19.51 -2.23 13.10
C LEU A 55 -18.55 -2.35 11.91
N ASN A 56 -18.11 -1.22 11.35
CA ASN A 56 -17.10 -1.22 10.29
C ASN A 56 -15.81 -1.90 10.75
N ARG A 57 -15.29 -1.60 11.95
CA ARG A 57 -14.11 -2.30 12.49
C ARG A 57 -14.33 -3.81 12.67
N PHE A 58 -15.49 -4.22 13.17
CA PHE A 58 -15.82 -5.64 13.32
C PHE A 58 -15.85 -6.40 11.98
N ARG A 59 -16.23 -5.72 10.90
CA ARG A 59 -16.28 -6.31 9.57
C ARG A 59 -14.93 -6.20 8.87
N ASP A 60 -14.46 -4.97 8.67
CA ASP A 60 -13.39 -4.59 7.77
C ASP A 60 -12.01 -4.79 8.43
N ASP A 61 -11.76 -4.27 9.64
CA ASP A 61 -10.47 -4.48 10.32
C ASP A 61 -10.22 -5.97 10.60
N THR A 62 -11.28 -6.70 11.00
CA THR A 62 -11.15 -8.15 11.22
C THR A 62 -10.81 -8.88 9.92
N GLN A 63 -11.48 -8.54 8.83
CA GLN A 63 -11.21 -9.15 7.53
C GLN A 63 -9.78 -8.83 7.07
N GLN A 64 -9.34 -7.59 7.25
CA GLN A 64 -8.00 -7.15 6.92
C GLN A 64 -6.93 -7.93 7.69
N VAL A 65 -7.11 -8.14 9.01
CA VAL A 65 -6.17 -8.94 9.81
C VAL A 65 -6.09 -10.39 9.31
N VAL A 66 -7.24 -11.01 9.02
CA VAL A 66 -7.29 -12.38 8.49
C VAL A 66 -6.57 -12.47 7.14
N ASP A 67 -6.81 -11.51 6.24
CA ASP A 67 -6.18 -11.45 4.93
C ASP A 67 -4.67 -11.26 5.03
N GLN A 68 -4.20 -10.41 5.96
CA GLN A 68 -2.78 -10.19 6.20
C GLN A 68 -2.07 -11.44 6.72
N ILE A 69 -2.70 -12.20 7.62
CA ILE A 69 -2.13 -13.46 8.12
C ILE A 69 -1.97 -14.47 6.98
N SER A 70 -3.02 -14.66 6.17
CA SER A 70 -2.99 -15.56 5.01
C SER A 70 -1.89 -15.15 4.02
N MET A 71 -1.81 -13.87 3.66
CA MET A 71 -0.79 -13.33 2.75
C MET A 71 0.64 -13.51 3.30
N THR A 72 0.83 -13.42 4.61
CA THR A 72 2.14 -13.61 5.25
C THR A 72 2.61 -15.06 5.09
N VAL A 73 1.72 -16.03 5.30
CA VAL A 73 2.04 -17.46 5.13
C VAL A 73 2.41 -17.76 3.67
N ASP A 74 1.62 -17.24 2.72
CA ASP A 74 1.91 -17.41 1.29
C ASP A 74 3.26 -16.78 0.91
N SER A 75 3.54 -15.57 1.41
CA SER A 75 4.81 -14.88 1.17
C SER A 75 6.01 -15.70 1.67
N LEU A 76 5.91 -16.31 2.86
CA LEU A 76 6.94 -17.20 3.38
C LEU A 76 7.13 -18.43 2.48
N GLY A 77 6.03 -19.04 2.01
CA GLY A 77 6.07 -20.16 1.08
C GLY A 77 6.79 -19.81 -0.23
N PHE A 78 6.50 -18.63 -0.79
CA PHE A 78 7.19 -18.12 -1.98
C PHE A 78 8.68 -17.88 -1.73
N VAL A 79 9.05 -17.29 -0.60
CA VAL A 79 10.46 -17.03 -0.25
C VAL A 79 11.24 -18.35 -0.12
N ILE A 80 10.69 -19.33 0.59
CA ILE A 80 11.33 -20.65 0.76
C ILE A 80 11.53 -21.34 -0.59
N THR A 81 10.47 -21.40 -1.40
CA THR A 81 10.50 -22.08 -2.70
C THR A 81 11.46 -21.39 -3.68
N THR A 82 11.42 -20.05 -3.72
CA THR A 82 12.32 -19.25 -4.57
C THR A 82 13.77 -19.42 -4.14
N THR A 83 14.05 -19.39 -2.84
CA THR A 83 15.41 -19.59 -2.31
C THR A 83 15.93 -20.96 -2.71
N PHE A 84 15.13 -22.00 -2.54
CA PHE A 84 15.50 -23.36 -2.95
C PHE A 84 15.79 -23.46 -4.46
N ALA A 85 14.93 -22.87 -5.30
CA ALA A 85 15.12 -22.84 -6.75
C ALA A 85 16.41 -22.10 -7.15
N VAL A 86 16.69 -20.94 -6.55
CA VAL A 86 17.90 -20.15 -6.82
C VAL A 86 19.15 -20.92 -6.42
N VAL A 87 19.16 -21.55 -5.24
CA VAL A 87 20.28 -22.38 -4.77
C VAL A 87 20.53 -23.55 -5.73
N MET A 88 19.47 -24.21 -6.18
CA MET A 88 19.58 -25.31 -7.15
C MET A 88 20.16 -24.82 -8.50
N LEU A 89 19.70 -23.67 -9.01
CA LEU A 89 20.23 -23.08 -10.25
C LEU A 89 21.71 -22.69 -10.11
N ALA A 90 22.07 -22.07 -8.99
CA ALA A 90 23.44 -21.66 -8.70
C ALA A 90 24.40 -22.86 -8.58
N HIS A 91 23.91 -23.98 -8.06
CA HIS A 91 24.67 -25.23 -7.98
C HIS A 91 24.97 -25.83 -9.35
N ILE A 92 24.06 -25.67 -10.32
CA ILE A 92 24.26 -26.13 -11.71
C ILE A 92 25.28 -25.24 -12.42
N SER A 93 25.07 -23.93 -12.42
CA SER A 93 26.01 -22.98 -13.04
C SER A 93 25.81 -21.57 -12.49
N TRP A 94 26.64 -21.20 -11.52
CA TRP A 94 26.59 -19.89 -10.89
C TRP A 94 26.73 -18.72 -11.90
N LYS A 95 27.49 -18.91 -13.00
CA LYS A 95 27.70 -17.89 -14.03
C LYS A 95 26.42 -17.58 -14.80
N ILE A 96 25.69 -18.62 -15.21
CA ILE A 96 24.43 -18.47 -15.96
C ILE A 96 23.36 -17.91 -15.03
N THR A 97 23.28 -18.39 -13.79
CA THR A 97 22.35 -17.86 -12.79
C THR A 97 22.59 -16.37 -12.56
N LEU A 98 23.83 -15.93 -12.37
CA LEU A 98 24.13 -14.52 -12.16
C LEU A 98 23.76 -13.65 -13.37
N LEU A 99 24.02 -14.14 -14.60
CA LEU A 99 23.67 -13.42 -15.82
C LEU A 99 22.14 -13.24 -15.98
N VAL A 100 21.35 -14.25 -15.62
CA VAL A 100 19.88 -14.21 -15.66
C VAL A 100 19.31 -13.30 -14.57
N PHE A 101 19.86 -13.35 -13.35
CA PHE A 101 19.35 -12.58 -12.22
C PHE A 101 19.86 -11.12 -12.19
N ALA A 102 20.99 -10.82 -12.81
CA ALA A 102 21.55 -9.46 -12.88
C ALA A 102 20.54 -8.38 -13.33
N PRO A 103 19.80 -8.52 -14.46
CA PRO A 103 18.81 -7.52 -14.86
C PRO A 103 17.67 -7.38 -13.84
N MET A 104 17.23 -8.47 -13.20
CA MET A 104 16.20 -8.38 -12.14
C MET A 104 16.69 -7.59 -10.93
N VAL A 105 17.93 -7.82 -10.48
CA VAL A 105 18.52 -7.10 -9.35
C VAL A 105 18.68 -5.61 -9.66
N ILE A 106 19.09 -5.27 -10.89
CA ILE A 106 19.20 -3.88 -11.35
C ILE A 106 17.83 -3.21 -11.31
N ILE A 107 16.79 -3.86 -11.84
CA ILE A 107 15.42 -3.33 -11.84
C ILE A 107 14.94 -3.14 -10.40
N LEU A 108 15.14 -4.13 -9.52
CA LEU A 108 14.77 -4.04 -8.12
C LEU A 108 15.45 -2.86 -7.41
N ALA A 109 16.75 -2.66 -7.66
CA ALA A 109 17.50 -1.53 -7.11
C ALA A 109 16.96 -0.18 -7.59
N ILE A 110 16.65 -0.06 -8.88
CA ILE A 110 16.03 1.15 -9.47
C ILE A 110 14.67 1.41 -8.83
N THR A 111 13.82 0.38 -8.73
CA THR A 111 12.50 0.47 -8.09
C THR A 111 12.62 0.93 -6.65
N GLN A 112 13.50 0.31 -5.86
CA GLN A 112 13.64 0.65 -4.45
C GLN A 112 14.11 2.09 -4.27
N ALA A 113 15.11 2.52 -5.03
CA ALA A 113 15.60 3.89 -5.02
C ALA A 113 14.52 4.90 -5.44
N ALA A 114 13.72 4.54 -6.44
CA ALA A 114 12.63 5.38 -6.91
C ALA A 114 11.47 5.45 -5.91
N SER A 115 11.11 4.34 -5.26
CA SER A 115 10.09 4.29 -4.20
C SER A 115 10.44 5.21 -3.03
N THR A 116 11.67 5.17 -2.53
CA THR A 116 12.10 6.08 -1.44
C THR A 116 12.08 7.55 -1.87
N ARG A 117 12.41 7.84 -3.13
CA ARG A 117 12.31 9.21 -3.67
C ARG A 117 10.85 9.65 -3.86
N LEU A 118 10.00 8.74 -4.30
CA LEU A 118 8.58 8.98 -4.51
C LEU A 118 7.88 9.26 -3.18
N GLU A 119 8.21 8.52 -2.13
CA GLU A 119 7.68 8.75 -0.78
C GLU A 119 7.97 10.16 -0.27
N LYS A 120 9.23 10.60 -0.33
CA LYS A 120 9.63 11.96 0.02
C LYS A 120 8.95 13.03 -0.84
N ASN A 121 8.78 12.76 -2.14
CA ASN A 121 8.13 13.71 -3.04
C ASN A 121 6.62 13.80 -2.78
N ARG A 122 5.99 12.68 -2.42
CA ARG A 122 4.59 12.62 -1.98
C ARG A 122 4.36 13.37 -0.68
N GLU A 123 5.27 13.24 0.29
CA GLU A 123 5.24 14.05 1.52
C GLU A 123 5.24 15.54 1.20
N ALA A 124 6.24 16.01 0.43
CA ALA A 124 6.32 17.41 0.02
C ALA A 124 5.06 17.88 -0.75
N SER A 125 4.53 17.04 -1.64
CA SER A 125 3.30 17.35 -2.38
C SER A 125 2.08 17.44 -1.47
N ARG A 126 1.98 16.62 -0.42
CA ARG A 126 0.90 16.67 0.58
C ARG A 126 1.01 17.94 1.42
N ASP A 127 2.21 18.30 1.84
CA ASP A 127 2.46 19.52 2.61
C ASP A 127 2.11 20.78 1.80
N ALA A 128 2.50 20.84 0.53
CA ALA A 128 2.13 21.95 -0.34
C ALA A 128 0.61 22.02 -0.59
N ALA A 129 -0.07 20.87 -0.71
CA ALA A 129 -1.53 20.83 -0.80
C ALA A 129 -2.19 21.31 0.50
N ALA A 130 -1.65 20.94 1.67
CA ALA A 130 -2.14 21.41 2.96
C ALA A 130 -1.97 22.94 3.11
N LYS A 131 -0.84 23.51 2.68
CA LYS A 131 -0.62 24.98 2.65
C LYS A 131 -1.65 25.70 1.78
N VAL A 132 -1.91 25.20 0.57
CA VAL A 132 -2.93 25.77 -0.32
C VAL A 132 -4.32 25.69 0.31
N ALA A 133 -4.68 24.55 0.90
CA ALA A 133 -5.96 24.37 1.57
C ALA A 133 -6.10 25.29 2.80
N GLY A 134 -5.04 25.44 3.59
CA GLY A 134 -4.99 26.35 4.74
C GLY A 134 -5.18 27.81 4.33
N ALA A 135 -4.44 28.28 3.32
CA ALA A 135 -4.56 29.63 2.80
C ALA A 135 -5.96 29.91 2.22
N LEU A 136 -6.58 28.94 1.55
CA LEU A 136 -7.98 29.04 1.11
C LEU A 136 -8.93 29.13 2.31
N GLY A 137 -8.72 28.33 3.35
CA GLY A 137 -9.51 28.38 4.58
C GLY A 137 -9.42 29.75 5.27
N GLU A 138 -8.22 30.32 5.38
CA GLU A 138 -7.98 31.65 5.94
C GLU A 138 -8.65 32.75 5.09
N MET A 139 -8.52 32.67 3.77
CA MET A 139 -9.14 33.61 2.84
C MET A 139 -10.68 33.58 2.96
N PHE A 140 -11.30 32.41 2.93
CA PHE A 140 -12.76 32.31 3.04
C PHE A 140 -13.26 32.69 4.43
N GLY A 141 -12.51 32.34 5.48
CA GLY A 141 -12.83 32.73 6.86
C GLY A 141 -12.71 34.23 7.10
N SER A 142 -11.87 34.93 6.34
CA SER A 142 -11.56 36.36 6.52
C SER A 142 -11.98 37.22 5.32
N ILE A 143 -12.89 36.73 4.47
CA ILE A 143 -13.19 37.34 3.17
C ILE A 143 -13.61 38.81 3.27
N GLN A 144 -14.35 39.18 4.31
CA GLN A 144 -14.77 40.55 4.56
C GLN A 144 -13.59 41.46 4.91
N ALA A 145 -12.62 40.97 5.68
CA ALA A 145 -11.42 41.73 6.01
C ALA A 145 -10.54 41.97 4.78
N VAL A 146 -10.44 40.96 3.89
CA VAL A 146 -9.74 41.10 2.61
C VAL A 146 -10.41 42.17 1.73
N GLN A 147 -11.74 42.17 1.65
CA GLN A 147 -12.51 43.16 0.87
C GLN A 147 -12.39 44.57 1.43
N VAL A 148 -12.51 44.72 2.76
CA VAL A 148 -12.36 46.02 3.44
C VAL A 148 -10.95 46.59 3.25
N ALA A 149 -9.93 45.73 3.22
CA ALA A 149 -8.55 46.13 2.94
C ALA A 149 -8.25 46.30 1.43
N THR A 150 -9.19 45.96 0.54
CA THR A 150 -8.99 45.94 -0.92
C THR A 150 -7.72 45.15 -1.31
N ALA A 151 -7.51 44.01 -0.64
CA ALA A 151 -6.30 43.20 -0.74
C ALA A 151 -6.51 41.92 -1.58
N GLU A 152 -7.59 41.83 -2.36
CA GLU A 152 -7.98 40.64 -3.12
C GLU A 152 -6.89 40.19 -4.09
N GLU A 153 -6.29 41.12 -4.84
CA GLU A 153 -5.21 40.79 -5.78
C GLU A 153 -3.98 40.26 -5.05
N GLN A 154 -3.64 40.82 -3.90
CA GLN A 154 -2.47 40.41 -3.12
C GLN A 154 -2.65 39.01 -2.54
N VAL A 155 -3.86 38.69 -2.04
CA VAL A 155 -4.22 37.35 -1.56
C VAL A 155 -4.27 36.35 -2.72
N ALA A 156 -4.81 36.76 -3.88
CA ALA A 156 -4.83 35.94 -5.08
C ALA A 156 -3.42 35.61 -5.58
N ASP A 157 -2.50 36.58 -5.61
CA ASP A 157 -1.09 36.35 -5.99
C ASP A 157 -0.39 35.41 -5.00
N HIS A 158 -0.64 35.57 -3.69
CA HIS A 158 -0.13 34.64 -2.68
C HIS A 158 -0.61 33.19 -2.92
N LEU A 159 -1.92 33.00 -3.17
CA LEU A 159 -2.49 31.69 -3.52
C LEU A 159 -1.94 31.13 -4.83
N GLN A 160 -1.71 31.97 -5.84
CA GLN A 160 -1.09 31.55 -7.10
C GLN A 160 0.34 31.04 -6.90
N ARG A 161 1.14 31.71 -6.06
CA ARG A 161 2.50 31.27 -5.72
C ARG A 161 2.50 29.91 -5.02
N LEU A 162 1.61 29.71 -4.03
CA LEU A 162 1.45 28.42 -3.35
C LEU A 162 1.00 27.32 -4.31
N ASN A 163 0.05 27.61 -5.20
CA ASN A 163 -0.40 26.65 -6.22
C ASN A 163 0.69 26.32 -7.25
N ALA A 164 1.55 27.27 -7.61
CA ALA A 164 2.68 27.03 -8.51
C ALA A 164 3.70 26.05 -7.88
N GLU A 165 4.01 26.21 -6.59
CA GLU A 165 4.85 25.28 -5.83
C GLU A 165 4.22 23.88 -5.79
N ARG A 166 2.94 23.78 -5.40
CA ARG A 166 2.18 22.52 -5.38
C ARG A 166 2.19 21.86 -6.76
N LYS A 167 1.93 22.61 -7.83
CA LYS A 167 1.93 22.09 -9.22
C LYS A 167 3.28 21.47 -9.57
N ARG A 168 4.38 22.14 -9.24
CA ARG A 168 5.74 21.62 -9.52
C ARG A 168 6.00 20.29 -8.80
N LEU A 169 5.59 20.16 -7.54
CA LEU A 169 5.78 18.94 -6.75
C LEU A 169 4.91 17.78 -7.26
N VAL A 170 3.65 18.06 -7.62
CA VAL A 170 2.76 17.06 -8.23
C VAL A 170 3.27 16.60 -9.59
N LEU A 171 3.80 17.51 -10.42
CA LEU A 171 4.39 17.14 -11.72
C LEU A 171 5.61 16.24 -11.52
N LYS A 172 6.50 16.58 -10.58
CA LYS A 172 7.65 15.73 -10.25
C LYS A 172 7.24 14.35 -9.77
N ASP A 173 6.16 14.25 -8.97
CA ASP A 173 5.60 12.98 -8.51
C ASP A 173 5.15 12.11 -9.69
N ARG A 174 4.31 12.68 -10.56
CA ARG A 174 3.75 11.99 -11.72
C ARG A 174 4.82 11.58 -12.71
N LEU A 175 5.83 12.42 -12.97
CA LEU A 175 6.91 12.10 -13.89
C LEU A 175 7.71 10.87 -13.43
N ILE A 176 7.99 10.74 -12.13
CA ILE A 176 8.68 9.56 -11.59
C ILE A 176 7.83 8.30 -11.81
N VAL A 177 6.53 8.37 -11.49
CA VAL A 177 5.61 7.23 -11.66
C VAL A 177 5.49 6.83 -13.12
N HIS A 178 5.36 7.80 -14.04
CA HIS A 178 5.27 7.51 -15.47
C HIS A 178 6.56 6.89 -16.01
N LEU A 179 7.74 7.41 -15.64
CA LEU A 179 9.03 6.83 -16.04
C LEU A 179 9.19 5.40 -15.54
N LEU A 180 8.83 5.12 -14.29
CA LEU A 180 8.86 3.76 -13.74
C LEU A 180 7.94 2.84 -14.54
N ASN A 181 6.68 3.24 -14.77
CA ASN A 181 5.72 2.44 -15.52
C ASN A 181 6.18 2.15 -16.96
N SER A 182 6.84 3.10 -17.62
CA SER A 182 7.43 2.88 -18.94
C SER A 182 8.53 1.81 -18.91
N ILE A 183 9.42 1.86 -17.91
CA ILE A 183 10.49 0.85 -17.74
C ILE A 183 9.91 -0.53 -17.45
N TYR A 184 8.87 -0.61 -16.61
CA TYR A 184 8.18 -1.87 -16.34
C TYR A 184 7.52 -2.45 -17.58
N GLY A 185 6.79 -1.63 -18.34
CA GLY A 185 6.14 -2.05 -19.59
C GLY A 185 7.13 -2.62 -20.61
N SER A 186 8.30 -1.97 -20.76
CA SER A 186 9.36 -2.46 -21.65
C SER A 186 10.05 -3.73 -21.15
N THR A 187 10.18 -3.92 -19.84
CA THR A 187 10.78 -5.13 -19.27
C THR A 187 9.88 -6.35 -19.48
N ILE A 188 8.56 -6.20 -19.29
CA ILE A 188 7.60 -7.29 -19.49
C ILE A 188 7.60 -7.76 -20.95
N SER A 189 7.79 -6.83 -21.91
CA SER A 189 7.93 -7.20 -23.34
C SER A 189 9.25 -7.87 -23.71
N LEU A 190 10.30 -7.75 -22.89
CA LEU A 190 11.57 -8.46 -23.10
C LEU A 190 11.57 -9.89 -22.55
N GLY A 191 10.59 -10.23 -21.71
CA GLY A 191 10.44 -11.55 -21.09
C GLY A 191 9.48 -12.51 -21.80
N THR A 192 8.77 -12.05 -22.84
CA THR A 192 7.95 -12.86 -23.75
C THR A 192 8.60 -12.93 -25.12
#